data_AF-A0A9D0VHK8-F1
#
_entry.id   AF-A0A9D0VHK8-F1
#
_cell.length_a   1.000
_cell.length_b   1.000
_cell.length_c   1.000
_cell.angle_alpha   90.00
_cell.angle_beta   90.00
_cell.angle_gamma   90.00
#
_symmetry.space_group_name_H-M   'P 1'
#
loop_
_entity.id
_entity.type
_entity.pdbx_description
1 polymer ?
#
loop_
_entity_poly.entity_id
_entity_poly.type
_entity_poly.pdbx_seq_one_letter_code
_entity_poly.pdbx_strand_id
1 'polypeptide(L)'
;MILVSVLAAAHAAITLEAPPVLGEETVVVVLDAEGHPRAGQTVRVVHRRGLAAQREFAVGITDGRGRVRWTPQMAGLARVRAGEEPLDVRIDWTLEPTSIPLLLGLLSLGGLAAFGYGVGVGARRP
;
A
#
# COMPACT_ATOMS: atom_id res chain seq x y z
N MET A 1 -6.64 -43.41 27.67
CA MET A 1 -7.36 -42.66 26.63
C MET A 1 -6.99 -41.19 26.82
N ILE A 2 -6.03 -40.70 26.04
CA ILE A 2 -5.46 -39.36 26.23
C ILE A 2 -6.42 -38.35 25.61
N LEU A 3 -7.03 -37.53 26.46
CA LEU A 3 -7.87 -36.41 26.06
C LEU A 3 -6.95 -35.34 25.46
N VAL A 4 -6.85 -35.29 24.12
CA VAL A 4 -6.16 -34.21 23.43
C VAL A 4 -7.10 -33.00 23.43
N SER A 5 -6.95 -32.15 24.45
CA SER A 5 -7.58 -30.83 24.46
C SER A 5 -6.96 -30.00 23.34
N VAL A 6 -7.65 -29.90 22.21
CA VAL A 6 -7.32 -28.93 21.16
C VAL A 6 -7.58 -27.55 21.76
N LEU A 7 -6.51 -26.90 22.20
CA LEU A 7 -6.50 -25.50 22.57
C LEU A 7 -6.90 -24.71 21.31
N ALA A 8 -8.16 -24.30 21.21
CA ALA A 8 -8.61 -23.38 20.18
C ALA A 8 -7.89 -22.05 20.42
N ALA A 9 -6.76 -21.87 19.73
CA ALA A 9 -6.12 -20.57 19.64
C ALA A 9 -7.12 -19.64 18.96
N ALA A 10 -7.63 -18.67 19.72
CA ALA A 10 -8.41 -17.55 19.20
C ALA A 10 -7.52 -16.76 18.23
N HIS A 11 -7.48 -17.20 16.98
CA HIS A 11 -6.80 -16.51 15.90
C HIS A 11 -7.74 -15.41 15.44
N ALA A 12 -7.49 -14.19 15.86
CA ALA A 12 -8.05 -13.06 15.18
C ALA A 12 -7.50 -12.96 13.73
N ALA A 13 -8.33 -12.43 12.85
CA ALA A 13 -8.06 -12.27 11.44
C ALA A 13 -7.91 -10.78 11.16
N ILE A 14 -6.72 -10.38 10.71
CA ILE A 14 -6.48 -9.04 10.18
C ILE A 14 -6.74 -9.09 8.69
N THR A 15 -7.59 -8.18 8.20
CA THR A 15 -7.88 -8.02 6.77
C THR A 15 -7.83 -6.53 6.39
N LEU A 16 -7.67 -6.26 5.10
CA LEU A 16 -7.71 -4.91 4.54
C LEU A 16 -8.93 -4.80 3.62
N GLU A 17 -9.70 -3.71 3.73
CA GLU A 17 -10.84 -3.48 2.82
C GLU A 17 -10.36 -3.25 1.37
N ALA A 18 -9.19 -2.65 1.20
CA ALA A 18 -8.55 -2.44 -0.09
C ALA A 18 -7.03 -2.67 0.01
N PRO A 19 -6.36 -3.11 -1.07
CA PRO A 19 -4.91 -3.16 -1.13
C PRO A 19 -4.30 -1.79 -0.75
N PRO A 20 -3.26 -1.75 0.10
CA PRO A 20 -2.71 -0.48 0.57
C PRO A 20 -1.85 0.16 -0.51
N VAL A 21 -2.10 1.44 -0.78
CA VAL A 21 -1.35 2.27 -1.73
C VAL A 21 -0.74 3.46 -0.99
N LEU A 22 0.48 3.85 -1.35
CA LEU A 22 1.22 4.92 -0.69
C LEU A 22 0.44 6.26 -0.66
N GLY A 23 0.11 6.78 0.51
CA GLY A 23 -0.60 8.06 0.62
C GLY A 23 -2.11 7.98 0.31
N GLU A 24 -2.64 6.81 -0.03
CA GLU A 24 -4.08 6.57 -0.10
C GLU A 24 -4.58 5.95 1.22
N GLU A 25 -5.77 6.37 1.66
CA GLU A 25 -6.37 5.80 2.87
C GLU A 25 -6.93 4.41 2.59
N THR A 26 -6.59 3.45 3.44
CA THR A 26 -7.22 2.12 3.50
C THR A 26 -7.74 1.85 4.92
N VAL A 27 -8.53 0.79 5.06
CA VAL A 27 -9.11 0.38 6.33
C VAL A 27 -8.57 -0.99 6.71
N VAL A 28 -8.00 -1.07 7.91
CA VAL A 28 -7.64 -2.33 8.56
C VAL A 28 -8.83 -2.81 9.37
N VAL A 29 -9.24 -4.05 9.16
CA VAL A 29 -10.32 -4.71 9.90
C VAL A 29 -9.73 -5.85 10.71
N VAL A 30 -10.03 -5.87 12.01
CA VAL A 30 -9.58 -6.89 12.96
C VAL A 30 -10.80 -7.64 13.47
N LEU A 31 -10.87 -8.93 13.12
CA LEU A 31 -11.95 -9.85 13.50
C LEU A 31 -11.41 -10.92 14.45
N ASP A 32 -12.24 -11.56 15.25
CA ASP A 32 -11.89 -12.80 15.97
C ASP A 32 -11.99 -14.03 15.05
N ALA A 33 -11.77 -15.23 15.60
CA ALA A 33 -11.81 -16.48 14.84
C ALA A 33 -13.23 -16.80 14.32
N GLU A 34 -14.25 -16.28 15.01
CA GLU A 34 -15.66 -16.42 14.71
C GLU A 34 -16.17 -15.33 13.74
N GLY A 35 -15.31 -14.36 13.37
CA GLY A 35 -15.62 -13.28 12.45
C GLY A 35 -16.25 -12.05 13.09
N HIS A 36 -16.27 -11.94 14.43
CA HIS A 36 -16.76 -10.76 15.14
C HIS A 36 -15.70 -9.66 15.23
N PRO A 37 -16.10 -8.38 15.21
CA PRO A 37 -15.17 -7.27 15.30
C PRO A 37 -14.48 -7.18 16.67
N ARG A 38 -13.15 -7.00 16.65
CA ARG A 38 -12.35 -6.76 17.86
C ARG A 38 -12.07 -5.27 18.02
N ALA A 39 -12.82 -4.62 18.89
CA ALA A 39 -12.62 -3.23 19.28
C ALA A 39 -11.41 -3.05 20.23
N GLY A 40 -10.85 -1.84 20.27
CA GLY A 40 -9.80 -1.48 21.21
C GLY A 40 -8.42 -2.11 20.91
N GLN A 41 -8.25 -2.76 19.76
CA GLN A 41 -6.98 -3.35 19.36
C GLN A 41 -6.04 -2.28 18.85
N THR A 42 -4.82 -2.24 19.38
CA THR A 42 -3.77 -1.35 18.87
C THR A 42 -3.20 -1.95 17.59
N VAL A 43 -3.30 -1.21 16.49
CA VAL A 43 -2.76 -1.60 15.19
C VAL A 43 -1.46 -0.85 14.93
N ARG A 44 -0.44 -1.60 14.52
CA ARG A 44 0.89 -1.11 14.22
C ARG A 44 1.38 -1.69 12.91
N VAL A 45 2.21 -0.95 12.19
CA VAL A 45 2.77 -1.40 10.92
C VAL A 45 4.28 -1.34 10.98
N VAL A 46 4.93 -2.46 10.73
CA VAL A 46 6.38 -2.58 10.70
C VAL A 46 6.82 -2.73 9.25
N HIS A 47 7.51 -1.72 8.73
CA HIS A 47 8.12 -1.77 7.41
C HIS A 47 9.50 -2.40 7.50
N ARG A 48 9.78 -3.39 6.65
CA ARG A 48 11.13 -3.93 6.49
C ARG A 48 11.83 -3.23 5.33
N ARG A 49 12.86 -2.45 5.64
CA ARG A 49 13.72 -1.80 4.65
C ARG A 49 15.02 -2.60 4.57
N GLY A 50 15.01 -3.66 3.76
CA GLY A 50 16.16 -4.56 3.60
C GLY A 50 16.54 -5.30 4.89
N LEU A 51 17.81 -5.72 4.99
CA LEU A 51 18.30 -6.62 6.05
C LEU A 51 18.51 -5.96 7.43
N ALA A 52 18.56 -4.64 7.54
CA ALA A 52 19.04 -3.97 8.76
C ALA A 52 18.16 -2.85 9.31
N ALA A 53 17.13 -2.39 8.59
CA ALA A 53 16.29 -1.28 9.05
C ALA A 53 14.82 -1.69 9.10
N GLN A 54 14.25 -1.73 10.30
CA GLN A 54 12.81 -1.78 10.52
C GLN A 54 12.34 -0.41 10.98
N ARG A 55 11.18 0.02 10.46
CA ARG A 55 10.48 1.21 10.97
C ARG A 55 9.07 0.80 11.37
N GLU A 56 8.73 1.11 12.60
CA GLU A 56 7.41 0.84 13.17
C GLU A 56 6.60 2.14 13.21
N PHE A 57 5.34 2.06 12.78
CA PHE A 57 4.38 3.15 12.81
C PHE A 57 3.16 2.70 13.60
N ALA A 58 2.73 3.54 14.55
CA ALA A 58 1.43 3.37 15.16
C ALA A 58 0.36 3.83 14.17
N VAL A 59 -0.59 2.96 13.86
CA VAL A 59 -1.74 3.30 13.02
C VAL A 59 -2.85 3.90 13.88
N GLY A 60 -3.20 3.20 14.96
CA GLY A 60 -4.25 3.64 15.88
C GLY A 60 -4.88 2.50 16.64
N ILE A 61 -6.09 2.73 17.14
CA ILE A 61 -6.89 1.78 17.90
C ILE A 61 -8.16 1.47 17.10
N THR A 62 -8.56 0.21 17.03
CA THR A 62 -9.79 -0.19 16.34
C THR A 62 -11.05 0.34 17.03
N ASP A 63 -12.01 0.78 16.22
CA ASP A 63 -13.33 1.24 16.67
C ASP A 63 -14.24 0.07 17.12
N GLY A 64 -15.50 0.38 17.48
CA GLY A 64 -16.50 -0.62 17.88
C GLY A 64 -16.86 -1.65 16.80
N ARG A 65 -16.40 -1.45 15.55
CA ARG A 65 -16.55 -2.38 14.42
C ARG A 65 -15.23 -3.08 14.08
N GLY A 66 -14.21 -2.96 14.93
CA GLY A 66 -12.91 -3.58 14.71
C GLY A 66 -12.11 -2.90 13.59
N ARG A 67 -12.41 -1.64 13.25
CA ARG A 67 -11.80 -0.94 12.11
C ARG A 67 -10.86 0.17 12.55
N VAL A 68 -9.80 0.37 11.78
CA VAL A 68 -8.95 1.56 11.91
C VAL A 68 -8.52 2.04 10.53
N ARG A 69 -8.56 3.35 10.32
CA ARG A 69 -8.10 3.99 9.08
C ARG A 69 -6.58 4.08 9.10
N TRP A 70 -5.97 3.83 7.95
CA TRP A 70 -4.54 3.86 7.79
C TRP A 70 -4.18 4.44 6.43
N THR A 71 -3.32 5.46 6.44
CA THR A 71 -2.68 5.98 5.23
C THR A 71 -1.21 5.58 5.24
N PRO A 72 -0.77 4.65 4.37
CA PRO A 72 0.63 4.23 4.31
C PRO A 72 1.55 5.40 3.98
N GLN A 73 2.64 5.57 4.73
CA GLN A 73 3.64 6.63 4.51
C GLN A 73 4.87 6.15 3.74
N MET A 74 4.99 4.84 3.52
CA MET A 74 6.08 4.24 2.76
C MET A 74 5.59 3.03 1.96
N ALA A 75 6.05 2.89 0.73
CA ALA A 75 5.77 1.72 -0.11
C ALA A 75 6.71 0.54 0.23
N GLY A 76 6.36 -0.65 -0.23
CA GLY A 76 7.14 -1.88 -0.06
C GLY A 76 6.49 -2.90 0.88
N LEU A 77 7.28 -3.84 1.38
CA LEU A 77 6.80 -4.89 2.28
C LEU A 77 6.63 -4.34 3.70
N ALA A 78 5.44 -4.57 4.26
CA ALA A 78 5.10 -4.19 5.60
C ALA A 78 4.39 -5.33 6.33
N ARG A 79 4.49 -5.34 7.66
CA ARG A 79 3.80 -6.26 8.53
C ARG A 79 2.85 -5.49 9.42
N VAL A 80 1.56 -5.62 9.18
CA VAL A 80 0.51 -5.10 10.04
C VAL A 80 0.40 -6.02 11.26
N ARG A 81 0.36 -5.46 12.46
CA ARG A 81 0.17 -6.19 13.71
C ARG A 81 -1.00 -5.61 14.47
N ALA A 82 -1.92 -6.46 14.89
CA ALA A 82 -3.00 -6.11 15.80
C ALA A 82 -2.99 -7.13 16.95
N GLY A 83 -2.54 -6.69 18.13
CA GLY A 83 -2.22 -7.64 19.21
C GLY A 83 -1.10 -8.60 18.81
N GLU A 84 -1.35 -9.91 18.93
CA GLU A 84 -0.37 -10.97 18.65
C GLU A 84 -0.33 -11.43 17.18
N GLU A 85 -1.29 -11.01 16.34
CA GLU A 85 -1.32 -11.44 14.94
C GLU A 85 -0.53 -10.53 14.01
N PRO A 86 0.37 -11.11 13.20
CA PRO A 86 0.97 -10.42 12.08
C PRO A 86 0.25 -10.74 10.75
N LEU A 87 0.00 -9.71 9.94
CA LEU A 87 -0.38 -9.81 8.53
C LEU A 87 0.71 -9.16 7.68
N ASP A 88 1.34 -9.92 6.79
CA ASP A 88 2.28 -9.40 5.81
C ASP A 88 1.53 -8.82 4.61
N VAL A 89 1.76 -7.55 4.31
CA VAL A 89 1.10 -6.81 3.23
C VAL A 89 2.15 -6.11 2.37
N ARG A 90 1.86 -6.02 1.08
CA ARG A 90 2.65 -5.24 0.13
C ARG A 90 1.92 -3.93 -0.13
N ILE A 91 2.61 -2.82 0.10
CA ILE A 91 2.12 -1.47 -0.16
C ILE A 91 2.65 -1.04 -1.51
N ASP A 92 1.75 -0.80 -2.45
CA ASP A 92 2.11 -0.40 -3.80
C ASP A 92 2.37 1.10 -3.89
N TRP A 93 3.14 1.49 -4.91
CA TRP A 93 3.45 2.89 -5.18
C TRP A 93 2.26 3.57 -5.87
N THR A 94 2.03 4.81 -5.48
CA THR A 94 1.13 5.70 -6.21
C THR A 94 1.81 6.13 -7.49
N LEU A 95 1.37 5.56 -8.60
CA LEU A 95 1.64 6.13 -9.91
C LEU A 95 0.67 7.30 -10.04
N GLU A 96 1.15 8.53 -9.92
CA GLU A 96 0.34 9.67 -10.34
C GLU A 96 -0.16 9.38 -11.76
N PRO A 97 -1.47 9.41 -12.01
CA PRO A 97 -1.98 9.17 -13.35
C PRO A 97 -1.51 10.31 -14.24
N THR A 98 -0.39 10.11 -14.95
CA THR A 98 0.09 11.05 -15.95
C THR A 98 -1.01 11.26 -16.96
N SER A 99 -1.58 12.46 -16.97
CA SER A 99 -2.71 12.75 -17.85
C SER A 99 -2.30 12.49 -19.31
N ILE A 100 -3.06 11.63 -20.00
CA ILE A 100 -2.92 11.38 -21.44
C ILE A 100 -2.78 12.70 -22.24
N PRO A 101 -3.55 13.78 -21.98
CA PRO A 101 -3.35 15.05 -22.69
C PRO A 101 -1.95 15.66 -22.49
N LEU A 102 -1.33 15.53 -21.32
CA LEU A 102 0.03 16.01 -21.08
C LEU A 102 1.06 15.21 -21.87
N LEU A 103 0.90 13.87 -21.93
CA LEU A 103 1.76 13.02 -22.76
C LEU A 103 1.62 13.36 -24.24
N LEU A 104 0.40 13.56 -24.73
CA LEU A 104 0.15 13.97 -26.11
C LEU A 104 0.72 15.36 -26.41
N GLY A 105 0.61 16.30 -25.46
CA GLY A 105 1.20 17.62 -25.57
C GLY A 105 2.72 17.56 -25.70
N LEU A 106 3.39 16.81 -24.83
CA LEU A 106 4.85 16.61 -24.87
C LEU A 106 5.30 15.92 -26.17
N LEU A 107 4.57 14.87 -26.59
CA LEU A 107 4.85 14.16 -27.84
C LEU A 107 4.73 15.10 -29.05
N SER A 108 3.68 15.93 -29.09
CA SER A 108 3.45 16.89 -30.16
C SER A 108 4.54 17.95 -30.20
N LEU A 109 4.97 18.46 -29.04
CA LEU A 109 6.04 19.44 -28.94
C LEU A 109 7.39 18.86 -29.43
N GLY A 110 7.71 17.63 -29.02
CA GLY A 110 8.91 16.92 -29.49
C GLY A 110 8.87 16.63 -31.00
N GLY A 111 7.71 16.21 -31.52
CA GLY A 111 7.51 15.97 -32.95
C GLY A 111 7.70 17.23 -33.80
N LEU A 112 7.15 18.37 -33.36
CA LEU A 112 7.34 19.66 -34.04
C LEU A 112 8.80 20.12 -34.03
N ALA A 113 9.49 19.97 -32.91
CA ALA A 113 10.91 20.32 -32.80
C ALA A 113 11.79 19.47 -33.75
N ALA A 114 11.54 18.15 -33.81
CA ALA A 114 12.24 17.25 -34.71
C ALA A 114 11.96 17.57 -36.19
N PHE A 115 10.71 17.89 -36.52
CA PHE A 115 10.33 18.24 -37.89
C PHE A 115 10.94 19.58 -38.34
N GLY A 116 10.90 20.60 -37.48
CA GLY A 116 11.53 21.90 -37.76
C GLY A 116 13.05 21.81 -37.93
N TYR A 117 13.72 20.97 -37.12
CA TYR A 117 15.16 20.76 -37.23
C TYR A 117 15.53 19.96 -38.50
N GLY A 118 14.74 18.95 -38.87
CA GLY A 118 14.96 18.16 -40.09
C GLY A 118 14.82 18.97 -41.38
N VAL A 119 13.82 19.85 -41.47
CA VAL A 119 13.59 20.71 -42.65
C VAL A 119 14.66 21.82 -42.75
N GLY A 120 15.09 22.40 -41.62
CA GLY A 120 16.10 23.46 -41.60
C GLY A 120 17.52 23.00 -42.00
N VAL A 121 17.89 21.75 -41.70
CA VAL A 121 19.21 21.18 -42.04
C VAL A 121 19.22 20.60 -43.46
N GLY A 122 18.09 20.10 -43.96
CA GLY A 122 17.96 19.57 -45.34
C GLY A 122 18.03 20.63 -46.45
N ALA A 123 17.68 21.89 -46.14
CA ALA A 123 17.66 22.99 -47.11
C ALA A 123 19.05 23.63 -47.36
N ARG A 124 20.09 23.23 -46.63
CA ARG A 124 21.48 23.66 -46.89
C ARG A 124 22.29 22.51 -47.47
N ARG A 125 22.08 22.21 -48.75
CA ARG A 125 23.12 21.58 -49.58
C ARG A 125 23.23 22.35 -50.90
N PRO A 126 24.43 22.82 -51.29
CA PRO A 126 24.68 23.39 -52.62
C PRO A 126 24.56 22.33 -53.72
#